data_AF-A0A659V240-F1
#
_entry.id   AF-A0A659V240-F1
#
_cell.length_a   1.000
_cell.length_b   1.000
_cell.length_c   1.000
_cell.angle_alpha   90.00
_cell.angle_beta   90.00
_cell.angle_gamma   90.00
#
_symmetry.space_group_name_H-M   'P 1'
#
loop_
_entity.id
_entity.type
_entity.pdbx_description
1 polymer ?
#
loop_
_entity_poly.entity_id
_entity_poly.type
_entity_poly.pdbx_seq_one_letter_code
_entity_poly.pdbx_strand_id
1 'polypeptide(L)'
;MRRASYTEIAVTPGMVFIADRCRPGLPSVTNDAERVVEECLAAYGERRIVYRDSAGEWGELLHTGIQFRGFAPYTDRTPDEEAA
;
A
#
# COMPACT_ATOMS: atom_id res chain seq x y z
N MET A 1 9.94 0.99 -18.06
CA MET A 1 10.27 0.78 -16.63
C MET A 1 9.38 -0.33 -16.10
N ARG A 2 9.93 -1.25 -15.30
CA ARG A 2 9.14 -2.33 -14.66
C ARG A 2 8.41 -1.72 -13.46
N ARG A 3 7.13 -2.06 -13.27
CA ARG A 3 6.28 -1.53 -12.20
C ARG A 3 6.11 -2.56 -11.10
N ALA A 4 5.87 -2.10 -9.88
CA ALA A 4 5.41 -2.98 -8.82
C ALA A 4 4.07 -3.61 -9.21
N SER A 5 3.84 -4.82 -8.73
CA SER A 5 2.56 -5.49 -8.89
C SER A 5 1.98 -5.74 -7.50
N TYR A 6 0.82 -5.16 -7.24
CA TYR A 6 0.10 -5.33 -5.98
C TYR A 6 -1.36 -5.72 -6.22
N THR A 7 -1.99 -6.25 -5.17
CA THR A 7 -3.43 -6.51 -5.11
C THR A 7 -4.05 -5.59 -4.07
N GLU A 8 -5.21 -5.05 -4.37
CA GLU A 8 -6.07 -4.38 -3.37
C GLU A 8 -6.75 -5.45 -2.52
N ILE A 9 -6.52 -5.41 -1.21
CA ILE A 9 -7.13 -6.32 -0.24
C ILE A 9 -8.48 -5.75 0.22
N ALA A 10 -8.49 -4.47 0.60
CA ALA A 10 -9.68 -3.80 1.11
C ALA A 10 -9.60 -2.29 0.87
N VAL A 11 -10.76 -1.66 0.71
CA VAL A 11 -10.91 -0.21 0.64
C VAL A 11 -11.98 0.21 1.63
N THR A 12 -11.61 1.05 2.59
CA THR A 12 -12.52 1.67 3.55
C THR A 12 -12.64 3.16 3.24
N PRO A 13 -13.58 3.89 3.88
CA PRO A 13 -13.69 5.33 3.67
C PRO A 13 -12.39 6.10 3.91
N GLY A 14 -11.54 5.64 4.85
CA GLY A 14 -10.31 6.31 5.24
C GLY A 14 -9.00 5.63 4.84
N MET A 15 -9.03 4.38 4.36
CA MET A 15 -7.83 3.57 4.14
C MET A 15 -7.95 2.69 2.89
N VAL A 16 -6.81 2.43 2.27
CA VAL A 16 -6.63 1.44 1.21
C VAL A 16 -5.58 0.44 1.68
N PHE A 17 -5.94 -0.84 1.66
CA PHE A 17 -5.04 -1.94 2.01
C PHE A 17 -4.59 -2.62 0.72
N ILE A 18 -3.28 -2.67 0.48
CA ILE A 18 -2.68 -3.36 -0.66
C ILE A 18 -1.72 -4.44 -0.19
N ALA A 19 -1.51 -5.47 -1.00
CA ALA A 19 -0.46 -6.47 -0.78
C ALA A 19 0.45 -6.57 -1.99
N ASP A 20 1.74 -6.68 -1.73
CA ASP A 20 2.74 -6.98 -2.74
C ASP A 20 2.49 -8.37 -3.35
N ARG A 21 2.52 -8.50 -4.68
CA ARG A 21 2.40 -9.78 -5.39
C ARG A 21 3.73 -10.51 -5.57
N CYS A 22 4.84 -9.88 -5.20
CA CYS A 22 6.21 -10.42 -5.21
C CYS A 22 6.55 -11.21 -6.48
N ARG A 23 6.32 -10.60 -7.65
CA ARG A 23 6.57 -11.27 -8.93
C ARG A 23 8.07 -11.25 -9.26
N PRO A 24 8.67 -12.38 -9.70
CA PRO A 24 10.07 -12.43 -10.10
C PRO A 24 10.41 -11.35 -11.14
N GLY A 25 11.40 -10.53 -10.84
CA GLY A 25 11.91 -9.50 -11.75
C GLY A 25 11.10 -8.20 -11.82
N LEU A 26 10.05 -8.03 -11.00
CA LEU A 26 9.37 -6.75 -10.76
C LEU A 26 9.81 -6.15 -9.42
N PRO A 27 9.82 -4.81 -9.28
CA PRO A 27 10.05 -4.18 -7.98
C PRO A 27 8.91 -4.50 -7.00
N SER A 28 9.23 -4.53 -5.72
CA SER A 28 8.24 -4.60 -4.62
C SER A 28 7.50 -3.27 -4.48
N VAL A 29 6.41 -3.26 -3.71
CA VAL A 29 5.69 -2.03 -3.33
C VAL A 29 6.64 -1.01 -2.70
N THR A 30 7.57 -1.47 -1.85
CA THR A 30 8.56 -0.61 -1.20
C THR A 30 9.58 -0.02 -2.18
N ASN A 31 9.95 -0.77 -3.22
CA ASN A 31 10.93 -0.33 -4.23
C ASN A 31 10.33 0.58 -5.30
N ASP A 32 9.00 0.64 -5.42
CA ASP A 32 8.27 1.51 -6.35
C ASP A 32 7.26 2.41 -5.61
N ALA A 33 7.55 2.73 -4.34
CA ALA A 33 6.61 3.36 -3.42
C ALA A 33 6.03 4.69 -3.91
N GLU A 34 6.86 5.53 -4.55
CA GLU A 34 6.41 6.81 -5.11
C GLU A 34 5.30 6.62 -6.13
N ARG A 35 5.48 5.64 -7.02
CA ARG A 35 4.54 5.34 -8.08
C ARG A 35 3.29 4.66 -7.54
N VAL A 36 3.44 3.74 -6.60
CA VAL A 36 2.29 3.08 -5.94
C VAL A 36 1.43 4.12 -5.23
N VAL A 37 2.04 5.09 -4.55
CA VAL A 37 1.31 6.20 -3.94
C VAL A 37 0.60 7.05 -4.99
N GLU A 38 1.25 7.40 -6.09
CA GLU A 38 0.62 8.16 -7.19
C GLU A 38 -0.61 7.42 -7.75
N GLU A 39 -0.47 6.11 -8.03
CA GLU A 39 -1.55 5.27 -8.55
C GLU A 39 -2.70 5.15 -7.55
N CYS A 40 -2.41 4.95 -6.26
CA CYS A 40 -3.41 4.90 -5.20
C CYS A 40 -4.11 6.25 -4.98
N LEU A 41 -3.38 7.38 -4.99
CA LEU A 41 -3.98 8.71 -4.85
C LEU A 41 -4.91 9.03 -6.03
N ALA A 42 -4.53 8.63 -7.24
CA ALA A 42 -5.38 8.82 -8.42
C ALA A 42 -6.66 7.97 -8.36
N ALA A 43 -6.60 6.76 -7.82
CA ALA A 43 -7.75 5.86 -7.72
C ALA A 43 -8.65 6.15 -6.50
N TYR A 44 -8.04 6.52 -5.37
CA TYR A 44 -8.66 6.53 -4.05
C TYR A 44 -8.62 7.88 -3.34
N GLY A 45 -8.03 8.92 -3.93
CA GLY A 45 -7.85 10.21 -3.28
C GLY A 45 -6.92 10.11 -2.06
N GLU A 46 -7.05 11.05 -1.12
CA GLU A 46 -6.12 11.24 0.00
C GLU A 46 -6.28 10.23 1.17
N ARG A 47 -6.72 9.00 0.88
CA ARG A 47 -6.86 7.94 1.90
C ARG A 47 -5.49 7.42 2.32
N ARG A 48 -5.36 6.99 3.58
CA ARG A 48 -4.13 6.33 4.06
C ARG A 48 -3.87 5.07 3.24
N ILE A 49 -2.62 4.85 2.85
CA ILE A 49 -2.22 3.69 2.04
C ILE A 49 -1.44 2.73 2.92
N VAL A 50 -2.06 1.61 3.27
CA VAL A 50 -1.48 0.56 4.07
C VAL A 50 -1.06 -0.58 3.14
N TYR A 51 0.17 -1.06 3.26
CA TYR A 51 0.69 -2.14 2.44
C TYR A 51 1.10 -3.33 3.30
N ARG A 52 0.93 -4.53 2.76
CA ARG A 52 1.49 -5.77 3.28
C ARG A 52 2.69 -6.17 2.43
N ASP A 53 3.83 -6.37 3.07
CA ASP A 53 5.06 -6.77 2.38
C ASP A 53 5.14 -8.29 2.12
N SER A 54 6.27 -8.71 1.54
CA SER A 54 6.55 -10.11 1.24
C SER A 54 6.70 -11.00 2.47
N ALA A 55 7.07 -10.43 3.61
CA ALA A 55 7.17 -11.13 4.90
C ALA A 55 5.79 -11.24 5.59
N GLY A 56 4.77 -10.58 5.03
CA GLY A 56 3.43 -10.54 5.57
C GLY A 56 3.23 -9.46 6.63
N GLU A 57 4.21 -8.57 6.80
CA GLU A 57 4.17 -7.46 7.75
C GLU A 57 3.42 -6.26 7.16
N TRP A 58 2.67 -5.55 8.01
CA TRP A 58 1.91 -4.38 7.62
C TRP A 58 2.71 -3.09 7.86
N GLY A 59 2.76 -2.25 6.83
CA GLY A 59 3.34 -0.92 6.88
C GLY A 59 2.42 0.10 6.23
N GLU A 60 2.78 1.37 6.34
CA GLU A 60 2.07 2.49 5.75
C GLU A 60 3.00 3.26 4.82
N LEU A 61 2.46 3.62 3.65
CA LEU A 61 3.08 4.57 2.73
C LEU A 61 2.58 5.97 3.09
N LEU A 62 3.42 6.73 3.79
CA LEU A 62 3.10 8.11 4.17
C LEU A 62 3.11 9.01 2.93
N HIS A 63 2.11 9.89 2.81
CA HIS A 63 2.03 10.87 1.73
C HIS A 63 1.39 12.18 2.18
N THR A 64 1.61 13.25 1.41
CA THR A 64 0.94 14.55 1.62
C THR A 64 -0.29 14.74 0.74
N GLY A 65 -0.85 13.66 0.19
CA GLY A 65 -2.00 13.68 -0.73
C GLY A 65 -1.61 13.89 -2.20
N ILE A 66 -0.33 14.20 -2.43
CA ILE A 66 0.25 14.44 -3.76
C ILE A 66 1.62 13.78 -3.95
N GLN A 67 2.33 13.47 -2.86
CA GLN A 67 3.68 12.91 -2.93
C GLN A 67 3.93 11.95 -1.77
N PHE A 68 4.64 10.86 -2.06
CA PHE A 68 5.21 9.96 -1.06
C PHE A 68 6.22 10.66 -0.15
N ARG A 69 6.21 10.32 1.14
CA ARG A 69 7.06 10.92 2.18
C ARG A 69 7.93 9.92 2.93
N GLY A 70 7.58 8.64 2.91
CA GLY A 70 8.33 7.62 3.60
C GLY A 70 7.44 6.50 4.11
N PHE A 71 8.04 5.65 4.93
CA PHE A 71 7.40 4.46 5.47
C PHE A 71 7.17 4.63 6.97
N ALA A 72 6.05 4.08 7.46
CA ALA A 72 5.80 3.91 8.88
C ALA A 72 5.29 2.48 9.16
N PRO A 73 5.55 1.91 10.35
CA PRO A 73 4.88 0.68 10.75
C PRO A 73 3.38 0.92 10.88
N TYR A 74 2.56 -0.07 10.50
CA TYR A 74 1.11 -0.03 10.71
C TYR A 74 0.72 -1.08 11.75
N THR A 75 0.19 -0.62 12.88
CA THR A 75 -0.21 -1.47 14.01
C THR A 75 -1.69 -1.34 14.36
N ASP A 76 -2.45 -0.65 13.53
CA ASP A 76 -3.89 -0.48 13.71
C ASP A 76 -4.66 -1.70 13.16
N ARG A 77 -6.00 -1.66 13.27
CA ARG A 77 -6.88 -2.76 12.89
C ARG A 77 -6.77 -3.10 11.41
N THR A 78 -6.58 -4.38 11.11
CA THR A 78 -6.44 -4.89 9.74
C THR A 78 -7.78 -5.38 9.19
N PRO A 79 -7.94 -5.50 7.86
CA PRO A 79 -9.19 -5.97 7.25
C PRO A 79 -9.55 -7.41 7.67
N ASP A 80 -8.54 -8.21 8.03
CA ASP A 80 -8.72 -9.59 8.50
C ASP A 80 -9.46 -9.65 9.85
N GLU A 81 -9.41 -8.58 10.65
CA GLU A 81 -10.05 -8.50 11.97
C GLU A 81 -11.53 -8.03 11.93
N GLU A 82 -12.03 -7.55 10.79
CA GLU A 82 -13.46 -7.22 10.63
C GLU A 82 -14.32 -8.44 10.23
N ALA A 83 -13.69 -9.54 9.78
CA ALA A 83 -14.39 -10.75 9.34
C ALA A 83 -14.60 -11.80 10.45
N ALA A 84 -14.19 -11.50 11.70
CA ALA A 84 -14.31 -12.38 12.88
C ALA A 84 -15.37 -11.87 13.86
#